data_AF-A0A7G5ZBD4-F1
#
_entry.id   AF-A0A7G5ZBD4-F1
#
_cell.length_a   1.000
_cell.length_b   1.000
_cell.length_c   1.000
_cell.angle_alpha   90.00
_cell.angle_beta   90.00
_cell.angle_gamma   90.00
#
_symmetry.space_group_name_H-M   'P 1'
#
loop_
_entity.id
_entity.type
_entity.pdbx_description
1 polymer ?
#
loop_
_entity_poly.entity_id
_entity_poly.type
_entity_poly.pdbx_seq_one_letter_code
_entity_poly.pdbx_strand_id
1 'polypeptide(L)'
;MTQERPDTLIKTARIFWRDFAPAWGFPFVFLYGFLASDRLGYPFLFFWLVAAPLFFWSGNRASRPYFQKKARYWHVVFWGMLIPFIVWAFAVFSRLHVLRLLDEA
;
A
#
# COMPACT_ATOMS: atom_id res chain seq x y z
N MET A 1 19.84 -22.29 -14.76
CA MET A 1 19.69 -22.25 -13.30
C MET A 1 18.23 -21.94 -12.99
N THR A 2 17.46 -22.95 -12.60
CA THR A 2 16.10 -22.79 -12.08
C THR A 2 16.20 -22.06 -10.74
N GLN A 3 15.91 -20.75 -10.70
CA GLN A 3 15.77 -20.06 -9.43
C GLN A 3 14.61 -20.72 -8.66
N GLU A 4 14.93 -21.39 -7.54
CA GLU A 4 13.91 -21.90 -6.64
C GLU A 4 13.03 -20.74 -6.16
N ARG A 5 11.72 -20.86 -6.40
CA ARG A 5 10.76 -19.88 -5.89
C ARG A 5 10.78 -19.98 -4.36
N PRO A 6 10.72 -18.86 -3.63
CA PRO A 6 10.66 -18.92 -2.17
C PRO A 6 9.41 -19.68 -1.76
N ASP A 7 9.61 -20.73 -0.96
CA ASP A 7 8.52 -21.61 -0.51
C ASP A 7 7.73 -21.06 0.67
N THR A 8 8.25 -20.03 1.36
CA THR A 8 7.60 -19.42 2.51
C THR A 8 7.28 -17.94 2.29
N LEU A 9 6.23 -17.46 2.98
CA LEU A 9 5.84 -16.05 2.99
C LEU A 9 6.97 -15.15 3.47
N ILE A 10 7.67 -15.56 4.53
CA ILE A 10 8.77 -14.78 5.13
C ILE A 10 9.95 -14.63 4.17
N LYS A 11 10.36 -15.73 3.50
CA LYS A 11 11.42 -15.65 2.48
C LYS A 11 11.02 -14.72 1.34
N THR A 12 9.76 -14.78 0.91
CA THR A 12 9.24 -13.91 -0.15
C THR A 12 9.29 -12.43 0.26
N ALA A 13 8.88 -12.10 1.49
CA ALA A 13 9.01 -10.74 2.02
C ALA A 13 10.47 -10.28 2.06
N ARG A 14 11.38 -11.08 2.62
CA ARG A 14 12.79 -10.69 2.73
C ARG A 14 13.43 -10.39 1.38
N ILE A 15 13.05 -11.10 0.32
CA ILE A 15 13.62 -10.90 -1.03
C ILE A 15 12.93 -9.72 -1.75
N PHE A 16 11.60 -9.64 -1.70
CA PHE A 16 10.80 -8.73 -2.52
C PHE A 16 10.15 -7.58 -1.74
N TRP A 17 10.54 -7.31 -0.49
CA TRP A 17 9.92 -6.25 0.32
C TRP A 17 9.92 -4.89 -0.39
N ARG A 18 10.96 -4.57 -1.18
CA ARG A 18 11.06 -3.32 -1.94
C ARG A 18 10.01 -3.20 -3.04
N ASP A 19 9.55 -4.33 -3.56
CA ASP A 19 8.48 -4.38 -4.57
C ASP A 19 7.10 -4.22 -3.91
N PHE A 20 6.94 -4.69 -2.67
CA PHE A 20 5.68 -4.57 -1.90
C PHE A 20 5.56 -3.26 -1.11
N ALA A 21 6.66 -2.66 -0.69
CA ALA A 21 6.69 -1.46 0.15
C ALA A 21 5.86 -0.28 -0.40
N PRO A 22 5.84 0.02 -1.71
CA PRO A 22 4.96 1.05 -2.26
C PRO A 22 3.47 0.79 -1.97
N ALA A 23 3.03 -0.47 -2.09
CA ALA A 23 1.67 -0.86 -1.77
C ALA A 23 1.38 -0.75 -0.26
N TRP A 24 2.36 -1.03 0.60
CA TRP A 24 2.23 -0.85 2.06
C TRP A 24 2.15 0.62 2.45
N GLY A 25 2.89 1.50 1.78
CA GLY A 25 2.90 2.94 2.06
C GLY A 25 1.70 3.69 1.49
N PHE A 26 1.11 3.18 0.40
CA PHE A 26 0.01 3.85 -0.30
C PHE A 26 -1.17 4.24 0.59
N PRO A 27 -1.70 3.39 1.49
CA PRO A 27 -2.81 3.77 2.38
C PRO A 27 -2.56 5.04 3.20
N PHE A 28 -1.33 5.24 3.69
CA PHE A 28 -0.97 6.43 4.46
C PHE A 28 -0.93 7.67 3.56
N VAL A 29 -0.30 7.55 2.39
CA VAL A 29 -0.25 8.66 1.42
C VAL A 29 -1.66 9.04 0.99
N PHE A 30 -2.51 8.05 0.74
CA PHE A 30 -3.89 8.29 0.36
C PHE A 30 -4.67 9.00 1.47
N LEU A 31 -4.68 8.46 2.70
CA LEU A 31 -5.47 9.01 3.81
C LEU A 31 -5.01 10.42 4.23
N TYR A 32 -3.71 10.59 4.47
CA TYR A 32 -3.18 11.87 4.96
C TYR A 32 -3.00 12.88 3.83
N GLY A 33 -2.63 12.43 2.64
CA GLY A 33 -2.55 13.29 1.46
C GLY A 33 -3.93 13.81 1.06
N PHE A 34 -4.97 12.95 1.14
CA PHE A 34 -6.34 13.37 0.90
C PHE A 34 -6.78 14.42 1.93
N LEU A 35 -6.56 14.18 3.23
CA LEU A 35 -6.88 15.13 4.29
C LEU A 35 -6.18 16.49 4.08
N ALA A 36 -4.89 16.47 3.71
CA ALA A 36 -4.15 17.70 3.42
C ALA A 36 -4.70 18.42 2.19
N SER A 37 -5.00 17.67 1.12
CA SER A 37 -5.55 18.24 -0.12
C SER A 37 -6.96 18.81 0.05
N ASP A 38 -7.75 18.22 0.94
CA ASP A 38 -9.09 18.66 1.30
C ASP A 38 -9.03 20.02 2.02
N ARG A 39 -8.08 20.17 2.97
CA ARG A 39 -7.80 21.47 3.62
C ARG A 39 -7.29 22.55 2.67
N LEU A 40 -6.61 22.16 1.59
CA LEU A 40 -6.14 23.08 0.55
C LEU A 40 -7.21 23.37 -0.53
N GLY A 41 -8.37 22.69 -0.49
CA GLY A 41 -9.46 22.87 -1.44
C GLY A 41 -9.29 22.17 -2.79
N TYR A 42 -8.31 21.26 -2.92
CA TYR A 42 -8.02 20.55 -4.19
C TYR A 42 -8.02 19.00 -4.07
N PRO A 43 -9.04 18.37 -3.45
CA PRO A 43 -9.05 16.92 -3.23
C PRO A 43 -9.10 16.12 -4.53
N PHE A 44 -9.82 16.60 -5.55
CA PHE A 44 -9.88 15.95 -6.86
C PHE A 44 -8.55 16.00 -7.61
N LEU A 45 -7.83 17.12 -7.50
CA LEU A 45 -6.53 17.28 -8.15
C LEU A 45 -5.51 16.33 -7.52
N PHE A 46 -5.48 16.23 -6.20
CA PHE A 46 -4.66 15.25 -5.48
C PHE A 46 -4.99 13.82 -5.91
N PHE A 47 -6.29 13.49 -6.01
CA PHE A 47 -6.70 12.15 -6.42
C PHE A 47 -6.15 11.78 -7.81
N TRP A 48 -6.39 12.62 -8.82
CA TRP A 48 -6.02 12.31 -10.19
C TRP A 48 -4.51 12.43 -10.48
N LEU A 49 -3.82 13.39 -9.85
CA LEU A 49 -2.40 13.63 -10.13
C LEU A 49 -1.46 12.83 -9.22
N VAL A 50 -1.90 12.43 -8.03
CA VAL A 50 -1.04 11.78 -7.03
C VAL A 50 -1.59 10.41 -6.68
N ALA A 51 -2.81 10.33 -6.14
CA ALA A 51 -3.32 9.07 -5.58
C ALA A 51 -3.48 7.98 -6.65
N ALA A 52 -4.17 8.27 -7.76
CA ALA A 52 -4.43 7.28 -8.80
C ALA A 52 -3.13 6.79 -9.48
N PRO A 53 -2.21 7.67 -9.94
CA PRO A 53 -0.93 7.21 -10.49
C PRO A 53 -0.12 6.38 -9.49
N LEU A 54 -0.10 6.79 -8.22
CA LEU A 54 0.61 6.06 -7.18
C LEU A 54 -0.04 4.71 -6.88
N PHE A 55 -1.37 4.60 -6.92
CA PHE A 55 -2.11 3.36 -6.75
C PHE A 55 -1.74 2.35 -7.84
N PHE A 56 -1.82 2.76 -9.11
CA PHE A 56 -1.47 1.90 -10.24
C PHE A 56 0.02 1.52 -10.22
N TRP A 57 0.90 2.47 -9.91
CA TRP A 57 2.32 2.21 -9.78
C TRP A 57 2.63 1.20 -8.67
N SER A 58 2.05 1.38 -7.48
CA SER A 58 2.19 0.46 -6.36
C SER A 58 1.67 -0.94 -6.67
N GLY A 59 0.50 -1.04 -7.31
CA GLY A 59 -0.07 -2.30 -7.78
C GLY A 59 0.85 -3.01 -8.78
N ASN A 60 1.32 -2.28 -9.79
CA ASN A 60 2.25 -2.82 -10.79
C ASN A 60 3.57 -3.29 -10.17
N ARG A 61 4.15 -2.53 -9.22
CA ARG A 61 5.36 -2.92 -8.49
C ARG A 61 5.13 -4.19 -7.66
N ALA A 62 4.01 -4.27 -6.94
CA ALA A 62 3.67 -5.42 -6.11
C ALA A 62 3.39 -6.69 -6.95
N SER A 63 2.84 -6.57 -8.15
CA SER A 63 2.59 -7.71 -9.05
C SER A 63 3.84 -8.20 -9.80
N ARG A 64 4.90 -7.38 -9.87
CA ARG A 64 6.12 -7.68 -10.63
C ARG A 64 6.78 -9.03 -10.28
N PRO A 65 6.91 -9.45 -9.00
CA PRO A 65 7.49 -10.75 -8.66
C PRO A 65 6.69 -11.95 -9.22
N TYR A 66 5.37 -11.81 -9.34
CA TYR A 66 4.50 -12.83 -9.94
C TYR A 66 4.69 -12.89 -11.46
N PHE A 67 4.66 -11.74 -12.15
CA PHE A 67 4.86 -11.69 -13.60
C PHE A 67 6.24 -12.18 -14.03
N GLN A 68 7.27 -11.94 -13.21
CA GLN A 68 8.61 -12.49 -13.42
C GLN A 68 8.74 -13.97 -13.07
N LYS A 69 7.65 -14.64 -12.65
CA LYS A 69 7.61 -16.04 -12.21
C LYS A 69 8.56 -16.34 -11.04
N LYS A 70 8.95 -15.31 -10.27
CA LYS A 70 9.87 -15.39 -9.13
C LYS A 70 9.17 -15.62 -7.79
N ALA A 71 7.90 -15.28 -7.68
CA ALA A 71 7.07 -15.51 -6.49
C ALA A 71 5.79 -16.27 -6.85
N ARG A 72 5.25 -17.03 -5.90
CA ARG A 72 3.94 -17.69 -6.02
C ARG A 72 2.84 -16.64 -5.92
N TYR A 73 1.74 -16.85 -6.65
CA TYR A 73 0.58 -15.96 -6.64
C TYR A 73 0.10 -15.62 -5.23
N TRP A 74 -0.12 -16.65 -4.39
CA TRP A 74 -0.57 -16.47 -3.00
C TRP A 74 0.33 -15.59 -2.15
N HIS A 75 1.65 -15.63 -2.36
CA HIS A 75 2.57 -14.76 -1.61
C HIS A 75 2.44 -13.30 -2.04
N VAL A 76 2.19 -13.05 -3.33
CA VAL A 76 1.95 -11.70 -3.85
C VAL A 76 0.59 -11.17 -3.40
N VAL A 77 -0.45 -12.00 -3.33
CA VAL A 77 -1.75 -11.60 -2.76
C VAL A 77 -1.59 -11.25 -1.27
N PHE A 78 -0.92 -12.10 -0.50
CA PHE A 78 -0.72 -11.85 0.93
C PHE A 78 0.05 -10.54 1.17
N TRP A 79 1.23 -10.38 0.56
CA TRP A 79 2.06 -9.20 0.80
C TRP A 79 1.61 -7.96 0.03
N GLY A 80 1.02 -8.11 -1.16
CA GLY A 80 0.64 -7.01 -2.04
C GLY A 80 -0.81 -6.55 -1.91
N MET A 81 -1.68 -7.29 -1.20
CA MET A 81 -3.07 -6.90 -0.96
C MET A 81 -3.45 -6.97 0.53
N LEU A 82 -3.24 -8.11 1.19
CA LEU A 82 -3.70 -8.29 2.58
C LEU A 82 -2.98 -7.35 3.56
N ILE A 83 -1.65 -7.23 3.45
CA ILE A 83 -0.88 -6.33 4.30
C ILE A 83 -1.26 -4.85 4.07
N PRO A 84 -1.29 -4.31 2.83
CA PRO A 84 -1.83 -2.97 2.58
C PRO A 84 -3.23 -2.75 3.16
N PHE A 85 -4.11 -3.74 3.08
CA PHE A 85 -5.46 -3.65 3.63
C PHE A 85 -5.46 -3.52 5.17
N ILE A 86 -4.63 -4.31 5.86
CA ILE A 86 -4.45 -4.20 7.32
C ILE A 86 -3.87 -2.83 7.69
N VAL A 87 -2.87 -2.36 6.93
CA VAL A 87 -2.25 -1.04 7.11
C VAL A 87 -3.30 0.07 6.92
N TRP A 88 -4.14 -0.05 5.89
CA TRP A 88 -5.23 0.88 5.65
C TRP A 88 -6.24 0.89 6.79
N ALA A 89 -6.68 -0.28 7.26
CA ALA A 89 -7.61 -0.37 8.39
C ALA A 89 -7.03 0.34 9.63
N PHE A 90 -5.76 0.09 9.95
CA PHE A 90 -5.07 0.77 11.05
C PHE A 90 -5.03 2.29 10.85
N ALA A 91 -4.73 2.76 9.63
CA ALA A 91 -4.69 4.19 9.30
C ALA A 91 -6.07 4.87 9.37
N VAL A 92 -7.15 4.15 9.04
CA VAL A 92 -8.53 4.65 9.23
C VAL A 92 -8.84 4.79 10.71
N PHE A 93 -8.56 3.77 11.53
CA PHE A 93 -8.82 3.83 12.96
C PHE A 93 -7.99 4.91 13.66
N SER A 94 -6.72 5.09 13.27
CA SER A 94 -5.88 6.15 13.81
C SER A 94 -6.43 7.54 13.44
N ARG A 95 -6.89 7.73 12.19
CA ARG A 95 -7.54 8.97 11.76
C ARG A 95 -8.81 9.25 12.57
N LEU A 96 -9.65 8.25 12.81
CA LEU A 96 -10.86 8.42 13.62
C LEU A 96 -10.53 8.82 15.07
N HIS A 97 -9.48 8.24 15.65
CA HIS A 97 -9.02 8.62 16.99
C HIS A 97 -8.50 10.07 17.03
N VAL A 98 -7.72 10.47 16.02
CA VAL A 98 -7.21 11.85 15.94
C VAL A 98 -8.35 12.86 15.79
N LEU A 99 -9.34 12.58 14.94
CA LEU A 99 -10.49 13.47 14.77
C LEU A 99 -11.30 13.60 16.07
N ARG A 100 -11.55 12.48 16.76
CA ARG A 100 -12.23 12.52 18.06
C ARG A 100 -11.50 13.37 19.10
N LEU A 101 -10.17 13.27 19.17
CA LEU A 101 -9.37 14.09 20.09
C LEU A 101 -9.41 15.59 19.75
N LEU A 102 -9.57 15.94 18.48
CA LEU A 102 -9.70 17.34 18.05
C LEU A 102 -11.09 17.91 18.33
N ASP A 103 -12.14 17.08 18.34
CA ASP A 103 -13.51 17.52 18.67
C ASP A 103 -13.71 17.72 20.19
N GLU A 104 -12.92 17.04 21.02
CA GLU A 104 -12.97 17.13 22.49
C GLU A 104 -12.10 18.26 23.07
N ALA A 105 -11.30 18.96 22.25
CA ALA A 105 -10.36 20.02 22.64
C ALA A 105 -10.84 21.42 22.25
#